data_AF-A0A318QYR2-F1
#
_entry.id   AF-A0A318QYR2-F1
#
_cell.length_a   1.000
_cell.length_b   1.000
_cell.length_c   1.000
_cell.angle_alpha   90.00
_cell.angle_beta   90.00
_cell.angle_gamma   90.00
#
_symmetry.space_group_name_H-M   'P 1'
#
loop_
_entity.id
_entity.type
_entity.pdbx_description
1 polymer ?
#
loop_
_entity_poly.entity_id
_entity_poly.type
_entity_poly.pdbx_seq_one_letter_code
_entity_poly.pdbx_strand_id
1 'polypeptide(L)'
;MAGMAQGAAGQLLREGFSKEVVREQLGENHRQRRDLRRTGIVCLAEAGATTPQIASISSHEIDYCQRIIDIYLPRCTEGTIAGMQLWEQHQERETSKIASVAATWGHLG
;
A
#
# COMPACT_ATOMS: atom_id res chain seq x y z
N MET A 1 4.79 -2.17 -38.21
CA MET A 1 5.64 -1.14 -37.56
C MET A 1 4.82 -0.48 -36.47
N ALA A 2 4.93 -0.94 -35.22
CA ALA A 2 4.20 -0.35 -34.10
C ALA A 2 5.01 0.84 -33.57
N GLY A 3 4.61 2.07 -33.95
CA GLY A 3 5.14 3.28 -33.34
C GLY A 3 4.79 3.27 -31.87
N MET A 4 5.81 3.18 -31.00
CA MET A 4 5.63 3.35 -29.56
C MET A 4 4.86 4.65 -29.32
N ALA A 5 3.67 4.57 -28.72
CA ALA A 5 2.96 5.75 -28.25
C ALA A 5 3.88 6.47 -27.26
N GLN A 6 4.48 7.57 -27.69
CA GLN A 6 5.47 8.30 -26.92
C GLN A 6 4.75 8.96 -25.75
N GLY A 7 5.16 8.64 -24.52
CA GLY A 7 4.62 9.32 -23.33
C GLY A 7 4.93 10.82 -23.40
N ALA A 8 4.04 11.66 -22.87
CA ALA A 8 4.16 13.13 -22.92
C ALA A 8 5.54 13.64 -22.48
N ALA A 9 6.16 12.99 -21.49
CA ALA A 9 7.53 13.29 -21.06
C ALA A 9 8.56 13.19 -22.19
N GLY A 10 8.46 12.15 -23.03
CA GLY A 10 9.36 11.95 -24.16
C GLY A 10 9.10 12.90 -25.33
N GLN A 11 7.89 13.46 -25.42
CA GLN A 11 7.59 14.50 -26.39
C GLN A 11 8.21 15.84 -25.96
N LEU A 12 7.96 16.26 -24.71
CA LEU A 12 8.48 17.52 -24.17
C LEU A 12 10.03 17.55 -24.14
N LEU A 13 10.68 16.43 -23.84
CA LEU A 13 12.15 16.35 -23.88
C LEU A 13 12.74 16.53 -25.29
N ARG A 14 12.01 16.16 -26.35
CA ARG A 14 12.46 16.37 -27.74
C ARG A 14 12.20 17.79 -28.24
N GLU A 15 11.19 18.45 -27.70
CA GLU A 15 10.89 19.85 -27.96
C GLU A 15 11.91 20.80 -27.30
N GLY A 16 12.88 20.26 -26.55
CA GLY A 16 14.01 20.99 -25.99
C GLY A 16 13.77 21.54 -24.58
N PHE A 17 12.66 21.16 -23.94
CA PHE A 17 12.40 21.55 -22.56
C PHE A 17 13.40 20.89 -21.60
N SER A 18 13.83 21.65 -20.59
CA SER A 18 14.68 21.11 -19.53
C SER A 18 13.91 20.09 -18.69
N LYS A 19 14.62 19.17 -18.03
CA LYS A 19 14.00 18.12 -17.22
C LYS A 19 13.11 18.68 -16.11
N GLU A 20 13.44 19.86 -15.60
CA GLU A 20 12.74 20.58 -14.55
C GLU A 20 11.37 21.05 -15.04
N VAL A 21 11.33 21.70 -16.21
CA VAL A 21 10.08 22.16 -16.85
C VAL A 21 9.19 20.98 -17.24
N VAL A 22 9.78 19.91 -17.75
CA VAL A 22 9.04 18.68 -18.04
C VAL A 22 8.42 18.09 -16.76
N ARG A 23 9.15 18.05 -15.64
CA ARG A 23 8.59 17.57 -14.36
C ARG A 23 7.44 18.43 -13.87
N GLU A 24 7.55 19.75 -13.98
CA GLU A 24 6.52 20.69 -13.56
C GLU A 24 5.24 20.54 -14.40
N GLN A 25 5.37 20.53 -15.73
CA GLN A 25 4.24 20.30 -16.64
C GLN A 25 3.59 18.93 -16.44
N LEU A 26 4.38 17.90 -16.15
CA LEU A 26 3.85 16.59 -15.81
C LEU A 26 3.11 16.61 -14.47
N GLY A 27 3.65 17.29 -13.46
CA GLY A 27 3.04 17.43 -12.14
C GLY A 27 1.68 18.11 -12.16
N GLU A 28 1.49 19.11 -13.02
CA GLU A 28 0.23 19.86 -13.13
C GLU A 28 -0.83 19.13 -13.98
N ASN A 29 -0.43 18.39 -15.01
CA ASN A 29 -1.35 17.90 -16.04
C ASN A 29 -1.53 16.38 -16.11
N HIS A 30 -0.69 15.57 -15.44
CA HIS A 30 -0.75 14.12 -15.58
C HIS A 30 -1.56 13.41 -14.50
N ARG A 31 -2.89 13.47 -14.63
CA ARG A 31 -3.74 12.34 -14.20
C ARG A 31 -3.89 11.39 -15.39
N GLN A 32 -2.98 10.43 -15.53
CA GLN A 32 -3.13 9.47 -16.62
C GLN A 32 -4.42 8.67 -16.38
N ARG A 33 -5.17 8.36 -17.45
CA ARG A 33 -6.42 7.56 -17.32
C ARG A 33 -6.18 6.24 -16.61
N ARG A 34 -4.96 5.69 -16.72
CA ARG A 34 -4.53 4.48 -16.00
C ARG A 34 -4.48 4.70 -14.49
N ASP A 35 -4.02 5.86 -14.04
CA ASP A 35 -3.96 6.22 -12.63
C ASP A 35 -5.37 6.36 -12.07
N LEU A 36 -6.28 7.00 -12.81
CA LEU A 36 -7.69 7.09 -12.42
C LEU A 36 -8.39 5.74 -12.30
N ARG A 37 -8.11 4.78 -13.20
CA ARG A 37 -8.65 3.42 -13.11
C ARG A 37 -8.12 2.67 -11.88
N ARG A 38 -6.83 2.80 -11.57
CA ARG A 38 -6.23 2.21 -10.37
C ARG A 38 -6.77 2.85 -9.10
N THR A 39 -6.91 4.17 -9.08
CA THR A 39 -7.56 4.91 -7.98
C THR A 39 -8.97 4.41 -7.74
N GLY A 40 -9.78 4.23 -8.80
CA GLY A 40 -11.14 3.69 -8.65
C GLY A 40 -11.19 2.27 -8.05
N ILE A 41 -10.25 1.40 -8.44
CA ILE A 41 -10.10 0.05 -7.86
C ILE A 41 -9.78 0.12 -6.37
N VAL A 42 -8.84 0.99 -5.98
CA VAL A 42 -8.43 1.19 -4.58
C VAL A 42 -9.61 1.74 -3.75
N CYS A 43 -10.30 2.77 -4.22
CA CYS A 43 -11.43 3.36 -3.52
C CYS A 43 -12.58 2.36 -3.31
N LEU A 44 -12.86 1.50 -4.29
CA LEU A 44 -13.88 0.46 -4.13
C LEU A 44 -13.46 -0.62 -3.11
N ALA A 45 -12.17 -1.00 -3.11
CA ALA A 45 -11.64 -1.96 -2.15
C ALA A 45 -11.67 -1.41 -0.70
N GLU A 46 -11.38 -0.12 -0.52
CA GLU A 46 -11.52 0.59 0.76
C GLU A 46 -12.98 0.67 1.23
N ALA A 47 -13.91 0.85 0.29
CA ALA A 47 -15.36 0.82 0.56
C ALA A 47 -15.88 -0.60 0.89
N GLY A 48 -15.00 -1.61 0.95
CA GLY A 48 -15.34 -2.99 1.31
C GLY A 48 -15.90 -3.81 0.16
N ALA A 49 -15.85 -3.31 -1.08
CA ALA A 49 -16.23 -4.11 -2.23
C ALA A 49 -15.29 -5.32 -2.38
N THR A 50 -15.87 -6.47 -2.70
CA THR A 50 -15.10 -7.69 -2.96
C THR A 50 -14.40 -7.61 -4.32
N THR A 51 -13.25 -8.28 -4.48
CA THR A 51 -12.49 -8.27 -5.74
C THR A 51 -13.34 -8.65 -6.97
N PRO A 52 -14.27 -9.63 -6.93
CA PRO A 52 -15.18 -9.92 -8.04
C PRO A 52 -16.14 -8.76 -8.39
N GLN A 53 -16.65 -8.04 -7.40
CA GLN A 53 -17.52 -6.86 -7.63
C GLN A 53 -16.74 -5.73 -8.30
N ILE A 54 -15.50 -5.50 -7.85
CA ILE A 54 -14.61 -4.48 -8.43
C ILE A 54 -14.25 -4.83 -9.88
N ALA A 55 -13.95 -6.10 -10.15
CA ALA A 55 -13.67 -6.58 -11.50
C ALA A 55 -14.86 -6.39 -12.45
N SER A 56 -16.07 -6.70 -11.97
CA SER A 56 -17.32 -6.48 -12.70
C SER A 56 -17.55 -5.01 -13.06
N ILE A 57 -17.40 -4.10 -12.09
CA ILE A 57 -17.60 -2.64 -12.30
C ILE A 57 -16.52 -2.05 -13.21
N SER A 58 -15.26 -2.41 -12.99
CA SER A 58 -14.12 -1.79 -13.67
C SER A 58 -13.82 -2.42 -15.04
N SER A 59 -14.46 -3.55 -15.37
CA SER A 59 -14.19 -4.36 -16.56
C SER A 59 -12.72 -4.78 -16.69
N HIS A 60 -12.09 -5.13 -15.56
CA HIS A 60 -10.75 -5.70 -15.54
C HIS A 60 -10.81 -7.16 -15.10
N GLU A 61 -9.74 -7.89 -15.40
CA GLU A 61 -9.52 -9.21 -14.83
C GLU A 61 -9.40 -9.12 -13.30
N ILE A 62 -9.92 -10.14 -12.61
CA ILE A 62 -9.86 -10.23 -11.14
C ILE A 62 -8.41 -10.14 -10.64
N ASP A 63 -7.49 -10.83 -11.31
CA ASP A 63 -6.06 -10.83 -10.96
C ASP A 63 -5.42 -9.45 -11.11
N TYR A 64 -5.87 -8.66 -12.09
CA TYR A 64 -5.41 -7.28 -12.22
C TYR A 64 -5.90 -6.42 -11.05
N CYS A 65 -7.17 -6.53 -10.68
CA CYS A 65 -7.73 -5.84 -9.53
C CYS A 65 -7.02 -6.24 -8.23
N GLN A 66 -6.82 -7.54 -8.00
CA GLN A 66 -6.13 -8.05 -6.81
C GLN A 66 -4.71 -7.51 -6.72
N ARG A 67 -3.94 -7.53 -7.82
CA ARG A 67 -2.60 -6.95 -7.86
C ARG A 67 -2.58 -5.46 -7.50
N ILE A 68 -3.54 -4.69 -7.98
CA ILE A 68 -3.64 -3.26 -7.63
C ILE A 68 -3.97 -3.09 -6.14
N ILE A 69 -4.89 -3.90 -5.61
CA ILE A 69 -5.23 -3.89 -4.19
C ILE A 69 -4.01 -4.28 -3.34
N ASP A 70 -3.24 -5.30 -3.73
CA ASP A 70 -2.07 -5.73 -2.96
C ASP A 70 -0.94 -4.68 -3.00
N ILE A 71 -0.77 -3.97 -4.12
CA ILE A 71 0.24 -2.92 -4.27
C ILE A 71 -0.10 -1.69 -3.43
N TYR A 72 -1.36 -1.24 -3.47
CA TYR A 72 -1.76 0.07 -2.92
C TYR A 72 -2.54 -0.02 -1.61
N LEU A 73 -3.17 -1.16 -1.36
CA LEU A 73 -3.94 -1.47 -0.16
C LEU A 73 -3.44 -2.79 0.47
N PRO A 74 -2.15 -2.92 0.78
CA PRO A 74 -1.58 -4.17 1.29
C PRO A 74 -2.31 -4.60 2.55
N ARG A 75 -3.11 -5.67 2.48
CA ARG A 75 -3.71 -6.33 3.64
C ARG A 75 -2.66 -7.18 4.31
N CYS A 76 -1.67 -6.55 4.92
CA CYS A 76 -0.44 -7.22 5.29
C CYS A 76 -0.58 -8.00 6.60
N THR A 77 -1.02 -9.27 6.49
CA THR A 77 -1.03 -10.24 7.59
C THR A 77 0.36 -10.46 8.19
N GLU A 78 1.43 -10.23 7.44
CA GLU A 78 2.81 -10.26 7.97
C GLU A 78 3.11 -9.09 8.92
N GLY A 79 2.56 -7.90 8.66
CA GLY A 79 2.55 -6.79 9.63
C GLY A 79 1.67 -7.08 10.84
N THR A 80 0.55 -7.79 10.62
CA THR A 80 -0.31 -8.29 11.70
C THR A 80 0.43 -9.31 12.58
N ILE A 81 1.13 -10.28 12.02
CA ILE A 81 1.87 -11.33 12.74
C ILE A 81 3.10 -10.74 13.46
N ALA A 82 3.86 -9.84 12.81
CA ALA A 82 4.95 -9.12 13.47
C ALA A 82 4.43 -8.27 14.65
N GLY A 83 3.25 -7.66 14.52
CA GLY A 83 2.56 -6.98 15.62
C GLY A 83 2.11 -7.93 16.74
N MET A 84 1.61 -9.11 16.39
CA MET A 84 1.21 -10.13 17.36
C MET A 84 2.41 -10.66 18.17
N GLN A 85 3.55 -10.90 17.54
CA GLN A 85 4.78 -11.36 18.22
C GLN A 85 5.36 -10.30 19.17
N LEU A 86 5.29 -9.01 18.80
CA LEU A 86 5.68 -7.91 19.70
C LEU A 86 4.76 -7.83 20.93
N TRP A 87 3.47 -8.11 20.74
CA TRP A 87 2.48 -8.11 21.82
C TRP A 87 2.72 -9.24 22.82
N GLU A 88 3.01 -10.45 22.34
CA GLU A 88 3.29 -11.62 23.18
C GLU A 88 4.53 -11.41 24.06
N GLN A 89 5.63 -10.88 23.49
CA GLN A 89 6.85 -10.56 24.25
C GLN A 89 6.63 -9.51 25.35
N HIS A 90 5.66 -8.61 25.18
CA HIS A 90 5.33 -7.62 26.21
C HIS A 90 4.64 -8.27 27.41
N GLN A 91 3.73 -9.23 27.19
CA GLN A 91 3.01 -9.93 28.26
C GLN A 91 3.95 -10.75 29.14
N GLU A 92 4.95 -11.40 28.55
CA GLU A 92 5.94 -12.18 29.29
C GLU A 92 6.79 -11.32 30.24
N ARG A 93 7.15 -10.10 29.80
CA ARG A 93 7.88 -9.13 30.64
C ARG A 93 7.08 -8.68 31.85
N GLU A 94 5.79 -8.38 31.67
CA GLU A 94 4.92 -7.95 32.78
C GLU A 94 4.69 -9.08 33.79
N THR A 95 4.47 -10.30 33.30
CA THR A 95 4.32 -11.48 34.16
C THR A 95 5.61 -11.74 34.96
N SER A 96 6.77 -11.57 34.33
CA SER A 96 8.08 -11.70 35.00
C SER A 96 8.30 -10.65 36.08
N LYS A 97 7.83 -9.41 35.87
CA LYS A 97 7.88 -8.36 36.90
C LYS A 97 7.03 -8.73 38.11
N ILE A 98 5.80 -9.21 37.91
CA ILE A 98 4.92 -9.63 39.00
C ILE A 98 5.54 -10.78 39.80
N ALA A 99 6.14 -11.76 39.11
CA ALA A 99 6.87 -12.84 39.76
C ALA A 99 8.07 -12.32 40.59
N SER A 100 8.81 -11.34 40.06
CA SER A 100 9.94 -10.73 40.78
C SER A 100 9.50 -9.95 42.03
N VAL A 101 8.35 -9.27 41.97
CA VAL A 101 7.76 -8.61 43.13
C VAL A 101 7.33 -9.68 44.13
N ALA A 102 6.56 -10.69 43.74
CA ALA A 102 6.15 -11.76 44.66
C ALA A 102 7.35 -12.47 45.34
N ALA A 103 8.42 -12.73 44.59
CA ALA A 103 9.66 -13.31 45.12
C ALA A 103 10.37 -12.38 46.12
N THR A 104 10.39 -11.06 45.86
CA THR A 104 10.96 -10.06 46.77
C THR A 104 10.21 -10.03 48.10
N TRP A 105 8.89 -10.25 48.08
CA TRP A 105 8.07 -10.27 49.30
C TRP A 105 8.17 -11.61 50.04
N GLY A 106 8.47 -12.71 49.34
CA GLY A 106 8.75 -14.02 49.95
C GLY A 106 10.13 -14.13 50.61
N HIS A 107 11.12 -13.34 50.19
CA HIS A 107 12.45 -13.29 50.81
C HIS A 107 12.50 -12.43 52.09
N LEU A 108 11.47 -11.62 52.33
CA LEU A 108 11.33 -10.74 53.51
C LEU A 108 10.53 -11.39 54.65
N GLY A 109 10.22 -12.69 54.55
CA GLY A 109 9.48 -13.48 55.54
C GLY A 109 10.31 -14.53 56.25
#